data_AF-A0A2T0TIK4-F1
#
_entry.id   AF-A0A2T0TIK4-F1
#
_cell.length_a   1.000
_cell.length_b   1.000
_cell.length_c   1.000
_cell.angle_alpha   90.00
_cell.angle_beta   90.00
_cell.angle_gamma   90.00
#
_symmetry.space_group_name_H-M   'P 1'
#
loop_
_entity.id
_entity.type
_entity.pdbx_description
1 polymer ?
#
loop_
_entity_poly.entity_id
_entity_poly.type
_entity_poly.pdbx_seq_one_letter_code
_entity_poly.pdbx_strand_id
1 'polypeptide(L)' 'MVVTDISPGRPFKLKGVNIYNGEKEKYSEEGGWYVQYGKYIAIGDTVIKRENELLMRIHKRDSILVFSLDCEEKGHR' A
#
# COMPACT_ATOMS: atom_id res chain seq x y z
N MET A 1 -2.48 -7.50 -1.80
CA MET A 1 -3.46 -7.58 -2.89
C MET A 1 -2.83 -7.25 -4.23
N VAL A 2 -3.29 -7.87 -5.32
CA VAL A 2 -3.07 -7.39 -6.70
C VAL A 2 -4.04 -6.25 -6.97
N VAL A 3 -3.53 -5.08 -7.33
CA VAL A 3 -4.35 -3.87 -7.50
C VAL A 3 -5.13 -3.93 -8.81
N THR A 4 -6.46 -3.74 -8.73
CA THR A 4 -7.35 -3.72 -9.90
C THR A 4 -8.00 -2.36 -10.13
N ASP A 5 -8.09 -1.53 -9.09
CA ASP A 5 -8.68 -0.19 -9.16
C ASP A 5 -8.01 0.73 -8.15
N ILE A 6 -7.79 1.98 -8.57
CA ILE A 6 -7.15 3.02 -7.77
C ILE A 6 -8.07 4.24 -7.81
N SER A 7 -8.60 4.64 -6.66
CA SER A 7 -9.36 5.89 -6.54
C SER A 7 -8.48 6.93 -5.84
N PRO A 8 -7.80 7.82 -6.60
CA PRO A 8 -7.03 8.91 -6.01
C PRO A 8 -8.00 9.90 -5.33
N GLY A 9 -7.75 10.23 -4.06
CA GLY A 9 -8.62 11.09 -3.25
C GLY A 9 -8.31 11.00 -1.77
N ARG A 10 -9.08 11.70 -0.93
CA ARG A 10 -9.12 11.51 0.53
C ARG A 10 -10.53 11.07 0.94
N PRO A 11 -10.71 9.85 1.49
CA PRO A 11 -9.71 8.80 1.64
C PRO A 11 -9.17 8.29 0.31
N PHE A 12 -7.92 7.86 0.35
CA PHE A 12 -7.37 7.08 -0.74
C PHE A 12 -7.94 5.66 -0.69
N LYS A 13 -8.31 5.11 -1.85
CA LYS A 13 -8.87 3.75 -1.94
C LYS A 13 -8.16 2.89 -2.97
N LEU A 14 -7.84 1.66 -2.58
CA LEU A 14 -7.48 0.57 -3.48
C LEU A 14 -8.59 -0.46 -3.49
N LYS A 15 -8.82 -1.05 -4.66
CA LYS A 15 -9.48 -2.34 -4.75
C LYS A 15 -8.54 -3.31 -5.44
N GLY A 16 -8.60 -4.56 -5.02
CA GLY A 16 -7.75 -5.59 -5.56
C GLY A 16 -8.22 -6.98 -5.20
N VAL A 17 -7.39 -7.95 -5.56
CA VAL A 17 -7.60 -9.37 -5.25
C VAL A 17 -6.53 -9.81 -4.26
N ASN A 18 -6.93 -10.45 -3.17
CA ASN A 18 -6.00 -11.04 -2.21
C ASN A 18 -5.29 -12.23 -2.87
N ILE A 19 -3.96 -12.26 -2.76
CA ILE A 19 -3.11 -13.26 -3.43
C ILE A 19 -3.18 -14.65 -2.77
N TYR A 20 -3.65 -14.74 -1.53
CA TYR A 20 -3.67 -15.97 -0.75
C TYR A 20 -4.98 -16.74 -0.92
N ASN A 21 -6.12 -16.04 -0.99
CA ASN A 21 -7.44 -16.66 -1.07
C ASN A 21 -8.25 -16.29 -2.32
N GLY A 22 -7.75 -15.36 -3.16
CA GLY A 22 -8.43 -14.94 -4.39
C GLY A 22 -9.65 -14.03 -4.17
N GLU A 23 -9.91 -13.60 -2.94
CA GLU A 23 -11.08 -12.77 -2.63
C GLU A 23 -10.85 -11.30 -2.99
N LYS A 24 -11.94 -10.58 -3.27
CA LYS A 24 -11.88 -9.14 -3.53
C LYS A 24 -11.67 -8.39 -2.23
N GLU A 25 -10.60 -7.62 -2.16
CA GLU A 25 -10.29 -6.75 -1.03
C GLU A 25 -10.45 -5.28 -1.40
N LYS A 26 -10.78 -4.48 -0.38
CA LYS A 26 -10.80 -3.03 -0.46
C LYS A 26 -9.94 -2.50 0.66
N TYR A 27 -9.10 -1.53 0.33
CA TYR A 27 -8.30 -0.79 1.29
C TYR A 27 -8.66 0.69 1.19
N SER A 28 -8.81 1.35 2.34
CA SER A 28 -9.16 2.78 2.43
C SER A 28 -8.44 3.40 3.62
N GLU A 29 -7.71 4.49 3.41
CA GLU A 29 -7.02 5.21 4.48
C GLU A 29 -7.07 6.74 4.23
N GLU A 30 -7.29 7.52 5.29
CA GLU A 30 -7.47 8.98 5.23
C GLU A 30 -6.17 9.79 5.46
N GLY A 31 -5.04 9.14 5.78
CA GLY A 31 -3.73 9.79 5.94
C GLY A 31 -2.63 8.81 6.32
N GLY A 32 -1.36 9.21 6.11
CA GLY A 32 -0.19 8.43 6.55
C GLY A 32 0.75 8.10 5.39
N TRP A 33 0.88 6.82 5.09
CA TRP A 33 1.88 6.32 4.14
C TRP A 33 1.45 6.50 2.68
N TYR A 34 0.15 6.44 2.39
CA TYR A 34 -0.29 6.47 0.99
C TYR A 34 0.04 7.79 0.29
N VAL A 35 -0.04 8.93 0.98
CA VAL A 35 0.31 10.24 0.41
C VAL A 35 1.74 10.24 -0.13
N GLN A 36 2.65 9.52 0.53
CA GLN A 36 4.05 9.45 0.17
C GLN A 36 4.32 8.40 -0.92
N TYR A 37 3.72 7.22 -0.79
CA TYR A 37 4.08 6.06 -1.61
C TYR A 37 3.05 5.68 -2.68
N GLY A 38 1.88 6.30 -2.66
CA GLY A 38 0.77 6.01 -3.54
C GLY A 38 1.05 6.20 -5.02
N LYS A 39 1.91 7.18 -5.33
CA LYS A 39 2.40 7.45 -6.68
C LYS A 39 3.21 6.30 -7.29
N TYR A 40 3.67 5.34 -6.48
CA TYR A 40 4.41 4.18 -6.95
C TYR A 40 3.52 2.96 -7.20
N ILE A 41 2.23 3.02 -6.89
CA ILE A 41 1.28 1.92 -7.06
C ILE A 41 0.56 2.08 -8.40
N ALA A 42 0.57 1.02 -9.21
CA ALA A 42 -0.19 0.93 -10.46
C ALA A 42 -1.12 -0.28 -10.45
N ILE A 43 -2.13 -0.27 -11.35
CA ILE A 43 -2.97 -1.44 -11.60
C ILE A 43 -2.08 -2.59 -12.09
N GLY A 44 -2.29 -3.78 -11.54
CA GLY A 44 -1.47 -4.98 -11.77
C GLY A 44 -0.32 -5.17 -10.77
N ASP A 45 0.07 -4.13 -10.03
CA ASP A 45 1.08 -4.29 -8.97
C ASP A 45 0.51 -5.10 -7.79
N THR A 46 1.38 -5.86 -7.12
CA THR A 46 1.02 -6.49 -5.84
C THR A 46 1.53 -5.65 -4.68
N VAL A 47 0.61 -5.13 -3.88
CA VAL A 47 0.92 -4.38 -2.66
C VAL A 47 0.79 -5.32 -1.47
N ILE A 48 1.87 -5.42 -0.68
CA ILE A 48 1.93 -6.20 0.55
C ILE A 48 2.30 -5.26 1.70
N LYS A 49 1.37 -5.13 2.65
CA LYS A 49 1.58 -4.50 3.95
C LYS A 49 1.05 -5.47 4.99
N ARG A 50 1.92 -5.95 5.88
CA ARG A 50 1.55 -6.90 6.94
C ARG A 50 1.31 -6.12 8.23
N GLU A 51 0.36 -6.59 9.02
CA GLU A 51 0.21 -6.07 10.39
C GLU A 51 1.50 -6.31 11.18
N ASN A 52 1.89 -5.33 11.99
CA ASN A 52 3.16 -5.31 12.75
C ASN A 52 4.45 -5.25 11.92
N GLU A 53 4.39 -5.05 10.59
CA GLU A 53 5.57 -4.70 9.79
C GLU A 53 5.58 -3.21 9.46
N LEU A 54 6.66 -2.52 9.81
CA LEU A 54 6.97 -1.16 9.35
C LEU A 54 7.55 -1.16 7.92
N LEU A 55 7.14 -2.12 7.10
CA LEU A 55 7.61 -2.30 5.73
C LEU A 55 6.41 -2.42 4.80
N MET A 56 6.46 -1.67 3.71
CA MET A 56 5.56 -1.84 2.59
C MET A 56 6.34 -2.31 1.37
N ARG A 57 5.81 -3.34 0.69
CA ARG A 57 6.39 -3.88 -0.54
C ARG A 57 5.42 -3.70 -1.70
N ILE A 58 5.93 -3.18 -2.81
CA ILE A 58 5.20 -3.10 -4.08
C ILE A 58 5.96 -3.97 -5.07
N HIS A 59 5.39 -5.11 -5.41
CA HIS A 59 5.92 -6.00 -6.43
C HIS A 59 5.42 -5.51 -7.79
N LYS A 60 6.37 -5.14 -8.64
CA LYS A 60 6.17 -4.82 -10.06
C LYS A 60 6.54 -6.02 -10.90
N ARG A 61 6.33 -5.91 -12.22
CA ARG A 61 6.68 -6.96 -13.19
C ARG A 61 8.14 -7.41 -13.08
N ASP A 62 9.06 -6.45 -13.02
CA ASP A 62 10.51 -6.69 -13.12
C ASP A 62 11.30 -6.25 -11.87
N SER A 63 10.62 -5.74 -10.83
CA SER A 63 11.28 -5.20 -9.65
C SER A 63 10.38 -5.21 -8.41
N ILE A 64 10.99 -5.07 -7.23
CA ILE A 64 10.29 -4.93 -5.96
C ILE A 64 10.73 -3.62 -5.33
N LEU A 65 9.77 -2.73 -5.07
CA LEU A 65 10.01 -1.52 -4.28
C LEU A 65 9.72 -1.83 -2.81
N VAL A 66 10.65 -1.49 -1.93
CA VAL A 66 10.51 -1.68 -0.48
C VAL A 66 10.62 -0.32 0.19
N PHE A 67 9.62 0.02 1.00
CA PHE A 67 9.57 1.28 1.74
C PHE A 67 9.50 0.98 3.22
N SER A 68 10.43 1.56 3.98
CA SER A 68 10.36 1.57 5.44
C SER A 68 9.38 2.66 5.87
N LEU A 69 8.33 2.25 6.56
CA LEU A 69 7.35 3.12 7.18
C LEU A 69 7.93 3.54 8.53
N ASP A 70 8.65 4.64 8.57
CA ASP A 70 9.09 5.21 9.83
C ASP A 70 7.85 5.78 10.56
N CYS A 71 7.50 5.18 11.68
CA CYS A 71 6.73 5.91 12.69
C CYS A 71 7.74 6.85 13.33
N GLU A 72 7.97 8.04 12.76
CA GLU A 72 8.65 9.09 13.50
C GLU A 72 7.79 9.35 14.76
N GLU A 73 8.13 8.72 15.88
CA GLU A 73 8.02 9.37 17.16
C GLU A 73 8.89 10.62 17.02
N LYS A 74 8.28 11.72 16.61
CA LYS A 74 8.82 13.02 16.93
C LYS A 74 8.80 13.13 18.44
N GLY A 75 9.86 12.60 19.06
CA GLY A 75 10.22 12.89 20.43
C GLY A 75 10.32 14.40 20.54
N HIS A 76 9.26 15.01 21.06
CA HIS A 76 9.32 16.35 21.60
C HIS A 76 10.32 16.28 22.76
N ARG A 77 11.56 16.70 22.49
CA ARG A 77 12.52 17.09 23.52
C ARG A 77 12.33 18.58 23.83
#